data_AF-A0AA41WXT2-F1
#
_entry.id   AF-A0AA41WXT2-F1
#
_cell.length_a   1.000
_cell.length_b   1.000
_cell.length_c   1.000
_cell.angle_alpha   90.00
_cell.angle_beta   90.00
_cell.angle_gamma   90.00
#
_symmetry.space_group_name_H-M   'P 1'
#
loop_
_entity.id
_entity.type
_entity.pdbx_description
1 polymer ?
#
loop_
_entity_poly.entity_id
_entity_poly.type
_entity_poly.pdbx_seq_one_letter_code
_entity_poly.pdbx_strand_id
1 'polypeptide(L)'
;MCYKTNGSFIFLTKSIFVFLTCLLVIGCQHTKVTHANSDAPNIIAHSSTRNTSPTPVALLVKTPITDNTDALNTPFVETHIGAAQLPKYLPLLKNKRVGLIVNQTSVLPPNHAGVRLHLVDALLEKGIHVQKVFAPEHGFRGNKGAGEKITDNIDTATGLPILSLYGKTKKPPPKMLEDIDILVFDIQDVGVRFYTYISTMHYAMEAAAENNIPFMVLDRPNPNGRFIAGPVLEREVQSFVGMHPIPVQHGLTVGELALMIKGEQWIAQAEALQLKVIPMQQYHKDMAYSLPVAPSPNLPNDNAIRMYASLCLLEPTTVSIGRGTDYPFQMLGHPGLSDYLPELAKQDKLDNITPISLPESAPSPKWQDIDIPALTLTQTKMGNTLEGFNLTWVYQIYHAMTAQEKAFITSESFFDKLAGTKRLREQLEAGVPLAEIEQSWEADLQTYKKIINPYLLYPAASD
;
A
#
# COMPACT_ATOMS: atom_id res chain seq x y z
N MET A 1 -43.47 33.95 -36.39
CA MET A 1 -44.00 33.31 -37.62
C MET A 1 -43.06 32.17 -37.97
N CYS A 2 -43.45 30.92 -37.66
CA CYS A 2 -43.89 29.89 -38.63
C CYS A 2 -42.70 29.27 -39.41
N TYR A 3 -42.41 27.97 -39.46
CA TYR A 3 -43.13 26.75 -39.11
C TYR A 3 -42.12 25.58 -38.86
N LYS A 4 -42.55 24.60 -38.07
CA LYS A 4 -41.96 23.26 -37.87
C LYS A 4 -42.03 22.40 -39.14
N THR A 5 -41.13 21.42 -39.27
CA THR A 5 -41.49 20.03 -39.62
C THR A 5 -40.54 19.01 -39.01
N ASN A 6 -41.14 18.00 -38.39
CA ASN A 6 -40.55 16.81 -37.77
C ASN A 6 -40.10 15.76 -38.80
N GLY A 7 -39.23 14.84 -38.38
CA GLY A 7 -38.99 13.55 -39.04
C GLY A 7 -38.25 12.58 -38.13
N SER A 8 -39.00 11.82 -37.31
CA SER A 8 -38.51 10.71 -36.50
C SER A 8 -38.28 9.46 -37.36
N PHE A 9 -37.22 8.70 -37.08
CA PHE A 9 -37.11 7.29 -37.45
C PHE A 9 -36.79 6.45 -36.20
N ILE A 10 -37.73 5.56 -35.87
CA ILE A 10 -37.63 4.46 -34.89
C ILE A 10 -37.56 3.18 -35.72
N PHE A 11 -36.57 2.31 -35.50
CA PHE A 11 -36.56 0.83 -35.67
C PHE A 11 -35.13 0.38 -35.30
N LEU A 12 -34.82 -0.74 -34.67
CA LEU A 12 -35.53 -1.74 -33.89
C LEU A 12 -34.43 -2.63 -33.28
N THR A 13 -34.66 -3.04 -32.05
CA THR A 13 -33.97 -4.08 -31.26
C THR A 13 -33.40 -5.26 -32.07
N LYS A 14 -32.17 -5.68 -31.73
CA LYS A 14 -31.77 -7.10 -31.75
C LYS A 14 -30.83 -7.41 -30.59
N SER A 15 -31.41 -8.04 -29.58
CA SER A 15 -30.74 -8.84 -28.54
C SER A 15 -30.13 -10.10 -29.17
N ILE A 16 -28.92 -10.50 -28.77
CA ILE A 16 -28.51 -11.90 -28.81
C ILE A 16 -27.78 -12.24 -27.49
N PHE A 17 -28.41 -13.14 -26.76
CA PHE A 17 -27.92 -13.95 -25.65
C PHE A 17 -26.80 -14.89 -26.11
N VAL A 18 -25.81 -15.15 -25.24
CA VAL A 18 -25.13 -16.45 -25.21
C VAL A 18 -25.04 -16.90 -23.76
N PHE A 19 -25.62 -18.07 -23.48
CA PHE A 19 -25.59 -18.79 -22.21
C PHE A 19 -25.35 -20.28 -22.54
N LEU A 20 -24.58 -20.96 -21.66
CA LEU A 20 -24.55 -22.43 -21.43
C LEU A 20 -23.79 -23.29 -22.50
N THR A 21 -23.04 -24.39 -22.23
CA THR A 21 -22.95 -25.34 -21.08
C THR A 21 -21.74 -26.32 -21.26
N CYS A 22 -21.16 -26.76 -20.12
CA CYS A 22 -20.56 -28.07 -19.72
C CYS A 22 -19.94 -29.09 -20.72
N LEU A 23 -18.80 -29.73 -20.37
CA LEU A 23 -18.70 -31.02 -19.60
C LEU A 23 -17.25 -31.59 -19.51
N LEU A 24 -16.94 -32.11 -18.31
CA LEU A 24 -15.96 -33.13 -17.85
C LEU A 24 -15.18 -34.02 -18.86
N VAL A 25 -13.91 -34.29 -18.55
CA VAL A 25 -13.32 -35.66 -18.52
C VAL A 25 -12.31 -35.81 -17.36
N ILE A 26 -12.44 -36.93 -16.65
CA ILE A 26 -11.62 -37.44 -15.54
C ILE A 26 -10.48 -38.32 -16.10
N GLY A 27 -9.31 -38.32 -15.45
CA GLY A 27 -8.28 -39.33 -15.68
C GLY A 27 -7.23 -39.39 -14.57
N CYS A 28 -7.46 -40.23 -13.56
CA CYS A 28 -6.45 -40.72 -12.61
C CYS A 28 -5.38 -41.56 -13.31
N GLN A 29 -4.10 -41.46 -12.90
CA GLN A 29 -3.25 -42.63 -12.58
C GLN A 29 -2.12 -42.30 -11.58
N HIS A 30 -2.03 -43.15 -10.57
CA HIS A 30 -0.96 -43.39 -9.59
C HIS A 30 0.42 -43.63 -10.21
N THR A 31 1.56 -43.18 -9.66
CA THR A 31 2.49 -43.81 -8.68
C THR A 31 3.90 -43.34 -9.12
N LYS A 32 4.97 -43.16 -8.34
CA LYS A 32 5.53 -43.92 -7.22
C LYS A 32 6.70 -43.09 -6.63
N VAL A 33 6.92 -43.22 -5.33
CA VAL A 33 8.09 -42.77 -4.58
C VAL A 33 9.27 -43.73 -4.81
N THR A 34 10.50 -43.21 -4.93
CA THR A 34 11.73 -43.89 -4.47
C THR A 34 12.78 -42.88 -4.02
N HIS A 35 13.31 -43.12 -2.82
CA HIS A 35 14.45 -42.47 -2.18
C HIS A 35 15.80 -42.89 -2.80
N ALA A 36 16.80 -42.02 -2.66
CA ALA A 36 18.06 -42.25 -1.91
C ALA A 36 19.32 -41.77 -2.66
N ASN A 37 20.14 -40.97 -1.94
CA ASN A 37 21.62 -40.99 -1.80
C ASN A 37 22.51 -41.19 -3.04
N SER A 38 23.71 -40.64 -3.19
CA SER A 38 24.67 -39.91 -2.34
C SER A 38 25.85 -39.53 -3.26
N ASP A 39 26.82 -38.82 -2.71
CA ASP A 39 28.24 -38.81 -3.12
C ASP A 39 28.71 -37.73 -4.10
N ALA A 40 29.31 -36.69 -3.49
CA ALA A 40 30.51 -36.02 -4.01
C ALA A 40 31.75 -36.94 -3.80
N PRO A 41 32.86 -36.75 -4.54
CA PRO A 41 33.89 -35.85 -4.01
C PRO A 41 34.78 -35.11 -5.04
N ASN A 42 35.31 -33.97 -4.57
CA ASN A 42 36.63 -33.34 -4.78
C ASN A 42 37.46 -33.65 -6.04
N ILE A 43 37.92 -32.59 -6.75
CA ILE A 43 39.33 -32.43 -7.18
C ILE A 43 39.77 -30.94 -7.12
N ILE A 44 41.00 -30.78 -6.65
CA ILE A 44 41.86 -29.61 -6.42
C ILE A 44 42.61 -29.20 -7.71
N ALA A 45 42.90 -27.91 -7.94
CA ALA A 45 44.26 -27.39 -8.31
C ALA A 45 44.31 -25.90 -8.73
N HIS A 46 45.02 -25.12 -7.91
CA HIS A 46 46.14 -24.19 -8.16
C HIS A 46 46.28 -23.25 -9.40
N SER A 47 46.74 -22.03 -9.03
CA SER A 47 47.81 -21.17 -9.62
C SER A 47 47.36 -20.00 -10.52
N SER A 48 47.53 -18.75 -10.03
CA SER A 48 48.60 -17.78 -10.34
C SER A 48 48.51 -17.23 -11.77
N THR A 49 48.32 -15.93 -12.02
CA THR A 49 49.34 -14.87 -11.94
C THR A 49 48.75 -13.51 -12.39
N ARG A 50 49.47 -12.45 -12.02
CA ARG A 50 49.26 -11.01 -12.30
C ARG A 50 49.11 -10.72 -13.80
N ASN A 51 48.41 -9.66 -14.21
CA ASN A 51 48.88 -8.27 -14.26
C ASN A 51 48.03 -7.41 -15.23
N THR A 52 48.09 -6.08 -15.04
CA THR A 52 47.70 -4.97 -15.93
C THR A 52 46.24 -4.48 -15.96
N SER A 53 46.08 -3.31 -15.35
CA SER A 53 44.98 -2.35 -15.47
C SER A 53 44.88 -1.79 -16.89
N PRO A 54 43.66 -1.40 -17.31
CA PRO A 54 43.45 -0.01 -17.67
C PRO A 54 42.25 0.58 -16.92
N THR A 55 42.41 1.85 -16.56
CA THR A 55 41.51 2.69 -15.77
C THR A 55 40.10 2.77 -16.36
N PRO A 56 39.04 2.48 -15.60
CA PRO A 56 37.70 3.01 -15.85
C PRO A 56 37.43 4.20 -14.91
N VAL A 57 36.84 5.24 -15.47
CA VAL A 57 36.34 6.42 -14.75
C VAL A 57 35.27 5.96 -13.75
N ALA A 58 35.62 5.91 -12.48
CA ALA A 58 34.68 5.60 -11.40
C ALA A 58 33.79 6.82 -11.14
N LEU A 59 32.48 6.65 -11.32
CA LEU A 59 31.49 7.53 -10.68
C LEU A 59 31.69 7.43 -9.17
N LEU A 60 32.09 8.53 -8.55
CA LEU A 60 32.07 8.72 -7.10
C LEU A 60 30.62 8.74 -6.61
N VAL A 61 30.09 7.56 -6.31
CA VAL A 61 28.97 7.41 -5.38
C VAL A 61 29.52 7.74 -4.00
N LYS A 62 29.16 8.90 -3.46
CA LYS A 62 29.41 9.20 -2.04
C LYS A 62 28.57 8.23 -1.21
N THR A 63 29.21 7.25 -0.60
CA THR A 63 28.64 6.48 0.50
C THR A 63 28.40 7.42 1.69
N PRO A 64 27.22 7.39 2.34
CA PRO A 64 27.07 7.98 3.66
C PRO A 64 27.84 7.15 4.69
N ILE A 65 28.26 7.86 5.71
CA ILE A 65 29.10 7.45 6.83
C ILE A 65 28.47 6.27 7.58
N THR A 66 29.30 5.30 7.94
CA THR A 66 28.95 4.12 8.74
C THR A 66 28.58 4.54 10.17
N ASP A 67 27.31 4.44 10.54
CA ASP A 67 26.86 4.52 11.93
C ASP A 67 26.49 3.12 12.47
N ASN A 68 27.06 2.83 13.63
CA ASN A 68 26.80 1.75 14.59
C ASN A 68 25.66 0.76 14.26
N THR A 69 26.04 -0.46 13.86
CA THR A 69 25.14 -1.55 13.45
C THR A 69 24.42 -2.29 14.58
N ASP A 70 24.64 -1.96 15.85
CA ASP A 70 24.09 -2.75 16.97
C ASP A 70 22.81 -2.17 17.61
N ALA A 71 22.43 -0.91 17.32
CA ALA A 71 21.18 -0.31 17.83
C ALA A 71 20.02 -0.33 16.80
N LEU A 72 20.31 -0.54 15.51
CA LEU A 72 19.38 -0.36 14.39
C LEU A 72 18.50 -1.58 14.06
N ASN A 73 18.56 -2.65 14.86
CA ASN A 73 17.94 -3.94 14.52
C ASN A 73 17.02 -4.54 15.60
N THR A 74 16.57 -3.77 16.59
CA THR A 74 15.57 -4.31 17.53
C THR A 74 14.20 -4.34 16.85
N PRO A 75 13.62 -5.53 16.57
CA PRO A 75 12.29 -5.60 15.97
C PRO A 75 11.26 -5.06 16.95
N PHE A 76 10.27 -4.33 16.45
CA PHE A 76 9.17 -3.87 17.28
C PHE A 76 8.38 -5.06 17.85
N VAL A 77 8.07 -5.01 19.14
CA VAL A 77 7.31 -6.08 19.82
C VAL A 77 5.82 -5.80 19.71
N GLU A 78 5.08 -6.67 19.03
CA GLU A 78 3.65 -6.49 18.75
C GLU A 78 2.79 -6.25 20.01
N THR A 79 3.20 -6.74 21.19
CA THR A 79 2.49 -6.49 22.46
C THR A 79 2.43 -5.03 22.86
N HIS A 80 3.18 -4.15 22.19
CA HIS A 80 3.19 -2.73 22.45
C HIS A 80 2.31 -1.90 21.51
N ILE A 81 1.58 -2.50 20.57
CA ILE A 81 0.63 -1.76 19.73
C ILE A 81 -0.48 -1.10 20.56
N GLY A 82 -1.10 -0.04 20.04
CA GLY A 82 -2.21 0.63 20.72
C GLY A 82 -3.36 -0.33 21.06
N ALA A 83 -3.71 -1.23 20.14
CA ALA A 83 -4.77 -2.22 20.33
C ALA A 83 -4.48 -3.23 21.45
N ALA A 84 -3.22 -3.56 21.73
CA ALA A 84 -2.84 -4.50 22.80
C ALA A 84 -2.96 -3.90 24.21
N GLN A 85 -3.08 -2.58 24.31
CA GLN A 85 -3.15 -1.86 25.58
C GLN A 85 -4.59 -1.77 26.13
N LEU A 86 -5.31 -2.89 26.18
CA LEU A 86 -6.73 -2.97 26.58
C LEU A 86 -7.05 -2.15 27.85
N PRO A 87 -6.28 -2.23 28.96
CA PRO A 87 -6.58 -1.46 30.17
C PRO A 87 -6.59 0.06 29.98
N LYS A 88 -5.91 0.58 28.96
CA LYS A 88 -5.85 2.03 28.66
C LYS A 88 -7.14 2.57 28.04
N TYR A 89 -7.89 1.74 27.33
CA TYR A 89 -9.05 2.20 26.56
C TYR A 89 -10.37 1.47 26.88
N LEU A 90 -10.36 0.24 27.44
CA LEU A 90 -11.59 -0.44 27.84
C LEU A 90 -12.49 0.41 28.77
N PRO A 91 -11.97 1.12 29.79
CA PRO A 91 -12.81 2.00 30.61
C PRO A 91 -13.48 3.12 29.82
N LEU A 92 -12.84 3.59 28.74
CA LEU A 92 -13.36 4.64 27.87
C LEU A 92 -14.47 4.14 26.95
N LEU A 93 -14.51 2.84 26.65
CA LEU A 93 -15.52 2.20 25.81
C LEU A 93 -16.70 1.61 26.60
N LYS A 94 -16.56 1.50 27.93
CA LYS A 94 -17.60 0.91 28.78
C LYS A 94 -18.91 1.70 28.68
N ASN A 95 -20.02 0.97 28.54
CA ASN A 95 -21.38 1.53 28.39
C ASN A 95 -21.58 2.46 27.18
N LYS A 96 -20.69 2.41 26.18
CA LYS A 96 -20.83 3.12 24.90
C LYS A 96 -21.20 2.16 23.79
N ARG A 97 -21.99 2.63 22.83
CA ARG A 97 -22.22 1.97 21.53
C ARG A 97 -21.03 2.26 20.63
N VAL A 98 -20.18 1.26 20.42
CA VAL A 98 -18.88 1.44 19.75
C VAL A 98 -19.01 1.10 18.27
N GLY A 99 -18.61 2.02 17.39
CA GLY A 99 -18.41 1.75 15.97
C GLY A 99 -16.92 1.49 15.69
N LEU A 100 -16.61 0.38 15.02
CA LEU A 100 -15.23 -0.03 14.76
C LEU A 100 -14.87 0.10 13.28
N ILE A 101 -13.86 0.89 12.95
CA ILE A 101 -13.28 1.00 11.61
C ILE A 101 -12.05 0.09 11.58
N VAL A 102 -12.25 -1.11 11.04
CA VAL A 102 -11.32 -2.26 11.16
C VAL A 102 -11.32 -3.08 9.89
N ASN A 103 -10.26 -3.85 9.69
CA ASN A 103 -10.13 -4.84 8.61
C ASN A 103 -9.38 -6.08 9.14
N GLN A 104 -8.96 -6.97 8.25
CA GLN A 104 -8.30 -8.23 8.64
C GLN A 104 -7.00 -8.04 9.43
N THR A 105 -6.40 -6.85 9.37
CA THR A 105 -5.15 -6.52 10.09
C THR A 105 -5.38 -6.12 11.54
N SER A 106 -6.63 -5.88 11.94
CA SER A 106 -7.05 -5.43 13.27
C SER A 106 -7.00 -6.57 14.31
N VAL A 107 -5.87 -7.29 14.35
CA VAL A 107 -5.62 -8.41 15.25
C VAL A 107 -4.75 -7.98 16.41
N LEU A 108 -4.97 -8.64 17.55
CA LEU A 108 -4.10 -8.59 18.71
C LEU A 108 -2.90 -9.54 18.54
N PRO A 109 -1.82 -9.34 19.31
CA PRO A 109 -0.72 -10.29 19.41
C PRO A 109 -1.23 -11.70 19.74
N PRO A 110 -0.52 -12.76 19.30
CA PRO A 110 -0.93 -14.11 19.59
C PRO A 110 -0.94 -14.37 21.11
N ASN A 111 -1.94 -15.11 21.57
CA ASN A 111 -1.97 -15.61 22.95
C ASN A 111 -0.92 -16.72 23.15
N HIS A 112 -0.83 -17.28 24.37
CA HIS A 112 0.12 -18.37 24.68
C HIS A 112 -0.05 -19.64 23.82
N ALA A 113 -1.19 -19.82 23.15
CA ALA A 113 -1.45 -20.91 22.22
C ALA A 113 -1.11 -20.56 20.76
N GLY A 114 -0.54 -19.38 20.49
CA GLY A 114 -0.20 -18.92 19.14
C GLY A 114 -1.39 -18.38 18.34
N VAL A 115 -2.58 -18.26 18.95
CA VAL A 115 -3.80 -17.82 18.24
C VAL A 115 -3.93 -16.32 18.31
N ARG A 116 -4.12 -15.69 17.14
CA ARG A 116 -4.43 -14.26 17.01
C ARG A 116 -5.94 -14.05 17.10
N LEU A 117 -6.34 -13.08 17.93
CA LEU A 117 -7.74 -12.69 18.09
C LEU A 117 -7.97 -11.35 17.38
N HIS A 118 -9.07 -11.24 16.64
CA HIS A 118 -9.46 -9.98 16.04
C HIS A 118 -9.97 -9.02 17.13
N LEU A 119 -9.70 -7.71 17.00
CA LEU A 119 -10.07 -6.70 18.00
C LEU A 119 -11.56 -6.72 18.33
N VAL A 120 -12.43 -6.84 17.31
CA VAL A 120 -13.88 -7.02 17.48
C VAL A 120 -14.21 -8.13 18.48
N ASP A 121 -13.64 -9.32 18.31
CA ASP A 121 -13.92 -10.46 19.17
C ASP A 121 -13.37 -10.22 20.58
N ALA A 122 -12.17 -9.66 20.68
CA ALA A 122 -11.56 -9.30 21.97
C ALA A 122 -12.40 -8.29 22.76
N LEU A 123 -13.01 -7.31 22.08
CA LEU A 123 -13.87 -6.31 22.70
C LEU A 123 -15.20 -6.92 23.17
N LEU A 124 -15.81 -7.77 22.34
CA LEU A 124 -17.04 -8.49 22.71
C LEU A 124 -16.81 -9.40 23.92
N GLU A 125 -15.71 -10.15 23.96
CA GLU A 125 -15.34 -10.99 25.12
C GLU A 125 -15.15 -10.18 26.41
N LYS A 126 -14.79 -8.90 26.29
CA LYS A 126 -14.61 -7.98 27.42
C LYS A 126 -15.90 -7.23 27.78
N GLY A 127 -17.03 -7.60 27.17
CA GLY A 127 -18.34 -7.03 27.44
C GLY A 127 -18.51 -5.60 26.90
N ILE A 128 -17.71 -5.20 25.89
CA ILE A 128 -17.90 -3.93 25.20
C ILE A 128 -19.04 -4.07 24.20
N HIS A 129 -19.92 -3.07 24.18
CA HIS A 129 -21.06 -3.03 23.26
C HIS A 129 -20.61 -2.51 21.90
N VAL A 130 -20.08 -3.42 21.07
CA VAL A 130 -19.81 -3.15 19.66
C VAL A 130 -21.14 -3.10 18.92
N GLN A 131 -21.45 -1.96 18.31
CA GLN A 131 -22.72 -1.73 17.61
C GLN A 131 -22.64 -2.17 16.14
N LYS A 132 -21.54 -1.83 15.46
CA LYS A 132 -21.30 -2.17 14.06
C LYS A 132 -19.83 -2.01 13.66
N VAL A 133 -19.48 -2.63 12.54
CA VAL A 133 -18.18 -2.56 11.89
C VAL A 133 -18.28 -1.74 10.62
N PHE A 134 -17.27 -0.90 10.38
CA PHE A 134 -17.06 -0.14 9.16
C PHE A 134 -15.82 -0.70 8.45
N ALA A 135 -15.99 -1.29 7.28
CA ALA A 135 -14.92 -1.96 6.54
C ALA A 135 -14.49 -1.14 5.30
N PRO A 136 -13.18 -0.91 5.09
CA PRO A 136 -12.65 -0.22 3.90
C PRO A 136 -12.56 -1.16 2.68
N GLU A 137 -11.66 -0.87 1.74
CA GLU A 137 -11.51 -1.48 0.40
C GLU A 137 -11.29 -3.01 0.33
N HIS A 138 -10.76 -3.65 1.38
CA HIS A 138 -10.39 -5.09 1.38
C HIS A 138 -11.20 -5.94 2.38
N GLY A 139 -12.31 -5.41 2.89
CA GLY A 139 -13.22 -6.15 3.76
C GLY A 139 -12.80 -6.17 5.22
N PHE A 140 -13.42 -7.08 5.97
CA PHE A 140 -13.34 -7.15 7.43
C PHE A 140 -12.52 -8.35 7.94
N ARG A 141 -12.83 -9.58 7.48
CA ARG A 141 -12.15 -10.81 7.95
C ARG A 141 -11.08 -11.35 6.99
N GLY A 142 -10.80 -10.67 5.88
CA GLY A 142 -9.80 -11.10 4.88
C GLY A 142 -10.33 -12.14 3.89
N ASN A 143 -11.62 -12.45 3.93
CA ASN A 143 -12.28 -13.44 3.06
C ASN A 143 -12.91 -12.80 1.81
N LYS A 144 -12.52 -11.56 1.44
CA LYS A 144 -13.06 -10.81 0.30
C LYS A 144 -11.93 -10.09 -0.43
N GLY A 145 -12.01 -10.08 -1.76
CA GLY A 145 -10.96 -9.58 -2.63
C GLY A 145 -10.85 -8.06 -2.78
N ALA A 146 -9.72 -7.60 -3.31
CA ALA A 146 -9.49 -6.25 -3.81
C ALA A 146 -10.52 -5.88 -4.91
N GLY A 147 -11.26 -4.79 -4.68
CA GLY A 147 -12.24 -4.28 -5.65
C GLY A 147 -13.61 -4.98 -5.61
N GLU A 148 -13.78 -6.04 -4.80
CA GLU A 148 -15.10 -6.61 -4.57
C GLU A 148 -15.96 -5.63 -3.75
N LYS A 149 -17.17 -5.36 -4.23
CA LYS A 149 -18.13 -4.57 -3.44
C LYS A 149 -18.46 -5.32 -2.17
N ILE A 150 -18.02 -4.80 -1.04
CA ILE A 150 -18.61 -5.14 0.25
C ILE A 150 -20.01 -4.53 0.22
N THR A 151 -21.02 -5.31 -0.13
CA THR A 151 -22.38 -4.95 0.21
C THR A 151 -22.48 -4.96 1.74
N ASP A 152 -23.30 -4.07 2.30
CA ASP A 152 -23.63 -4.14 3.73
C ASP A 152 -24.02 -5.58 4.07
N ASN A 153 -23.33 -6.15 5.06
CA ASN A 153 -23.40 -7.57 5.36
C ASN A 153 -23.44 -7.77 6.87
N ILE A 154 -23.67 -9.00 7.30
CA ILE A 154 -23.60 -9.41 8.70
C ILE A 154 -22.32 -10.23 8.90
N ASP A 155 -21.56 -9.94 9.96
CA ASP A 155 -20.48 -10.82 10.41
C ASP A 155 -21.08 -12.11 10.97
N THR A 156 -20.91 -13.23 10.28
CA THR A 156 -21.54 -14.50 10.67
C THR A 156 -21.05 -15.02 12.02
N ALA A 157 -19.86 -14.59 12.47
CA ALA A 157 -19.30 -14.99 13.76
C ALA A 157 -19.96 -14.25 14.95
N THR A 158 -20.30 -12.97 14.77
CA THR A 158 -20.73 -12.08 15.86
C THR A 158 -22.16 -11.57 15.72
N GLY A 159 -22.77 -11.68 14.53
CA GLY A 159 -24.05 -11.09 14.19
C GLY A 159 -24.01 -9.57 13.95
N LEU A 160 -22.83 -8.96 13.97
CA LEU A 160 -22.68 -7.51 13.82
C LEU A 160 -22.91 -7.05 12.38
N PRO A 161 -23.58 -5.91 12.17
CA PRO A 161 -23.62 -5.25 10.86
C PRO A 161 -22.21 -4.82 10.43
N ILE A 162 -21.88 -5.06 9.16
CA ILE A 162 -20.68 -4.61 8.46
C ILE A 162 -21.13 -3.61 7.40
N LEU A 163 -20.70 -2.36 7.52
CA LEU A 163 -20.98 -1.28 6.59
C LEU A 163 -19.74 -0.96 5.76
N SER A 164 -19.89 -0.80 4.45
CA SER A 164 -18.74 -0.49 3.58
C SER A 164 -18.42 1.01 3.58
N LEU A 165 -17.15 1.34 3.79
CA LEU A 165 -16.56 2.67 3.59
C LEU A 165 -15.77 2.75 2.27
N TYR A 166 -16.25 2.06 1.24
CA TYR A 166 -15.61 2.02 -0.07
C TYR A 166 -16.59 2.29 -1.23
N GLY A 167 -16.05 2.58 -2.42
CA GLY A 167 -16.83 2.86 -3.61
C GLY A 167 -17.66 4.15 -3.50
N LYS A 168 -18.99 4.02 -3.45
CA LYS A 168 -19.92 5.16 -3.39
C LYS A 168 -19.97 5.82 -2.02
N THR A 169 -19.66 5.08 -0.96
CA THR A 169 -19.78 5.56 0.42
C THR A 169 -18.39 5.52 1.05
N LYS A 170 -17.59 6.58 0.88
CA LYS A 170 -16.25 6.69 1.51
C LYS A 170 -16.29 7.38 2.86
N LYS A 171 -17.22 8.34 2.99
CA LYS A 171 -17.54 9.04 4.24
C LYS A 171 -18.82 8.43 4.84
N PRO A 172 -18.81 7.99 6.12
CA PRO A 172 -20.02 7.54 6.77
C PRO A 172 -21.05 8.68 6.81
N PRO A 173 -22.25 8.54 6.21
CA PRO A 173 -23.31 9.54 6.34
C PRO A 173 -23.86 9.54 7.77
N PRO A 174 -24.51 10.63 8.24
CA PRO A 174 -25.05 10.73 9.60
C PRO A 174 -25.92 9.55 10.03
N LYS A 175 -26.72 8.99 9.11
CA LYS A 175 -27.56 7.81 9.37
C LYS A 175 -26.77 6.57 9.80
N MET A 176 -25.54 6.39 9.30
CA MET A 176 -24.69 5.27 9.74
C MET A 176 -24.16 5.45 11.17
N LEU A 177 -24.23 6.67 11.70
CA LEU A 177 -23.63 7.09 12.97
C LEU A 177 -24.67 7.35 14.09
N GLU A 178 -25.97 7.30 13.80
CA GLU A 178 -27.06 7.68 14.72
C GLU A 178 -27.07 6.90 16.05
N ASP A 179 -26.56 5.68 16.03
CA ASP A 179 -26.48 4.75 17.15
C ASP A 179 -25.06 4.55 17.68
N ILE A 180 -24.13 5.46 17.36
CA ILE A 180 -22.72 5.37 17.73
C ILE A 180 -22.36 6.47 18.73
N ASP A 181 -21.76 6.08 19.85
CA ASP A 181 -21.28 7.00 20.90
C ASP A 181 -19.77 7.27 20.79
N ILE A 182 -19.03 6.42 20.06
CA ILE A 182 -17.60 6.56 19.79
C ILE A 182 -17.21 5.74 18.56
N LEU A 183 -16.35 6.31 17.71
CA LEU A 183 -15.68 5.59 16.63
C LEU A 183 -14.26 5.22 17.07
N VAL A 184 -13.85 3.98 16.78
CA VAL A 184 -12.48 3.51 17.00
C VAL A 184 -11.89 3.07 15.66
N PHE A 185 -10.72 3.60 15.31
CA PHE A 185 -9.93 3.22 14.16
C PHE A 185 -8.76 2.35 14.59
N ASP A 186 -8.66 1.15 14.03
CA ASP A 186 -7.56 0.22 14.24
C ASP A 186 -7.26 -0.52 12.94
N ILE A 187 -6.38 0.01 12.10
CA ILE A 187 -6.00 -0.61 10.82
C ILE A 187 -4.49 -0.45 10.62
N GLN A 188 -3.83 -1.53 10.21
CA GLN A 188 -2.43 -1.51 9.83
C GLN A 188 -2.25 -0.83 8.46
N ASP A 189 -1.55 0.29 8.46
CA ASP A 189 -1.14 1.01 7.24
C ASP A 189 0.28 0.58 6.79
N VAL A 190 0.76 1.11 5.66
CA VAL A 190 2.10 0.85 5.13
C VAL A 190 2.98 2.09 4.99
N GLY A 191 2.50 3.27 5.40
CA GLY A 191 3.30 4.51 5.41
C GLY A 191 3.47 5.17 4.05
N VAL A 192 2.51 4.96 3.14
CA VAL A 192 2.57 5.48 1.78
C VAL A 192 1.27 6.19 1.44
N ARG A 193 1.36 7.43 0.95
CA ARG A 193 0.21 8.35 0.79
C ARG A 193 -0.95 7.78 -0.01
N PHE A 194 -0.66 7.00 -1.05
CA PHE A 194 -1.67 6.41 -1.92
C PHE A 194 -2.24 5.07 -1.41
N TYR A 195 -1.87 4.65 -0.21
CA TYR A 195 -2.54 3.58 0.51
C TYR A 195 -3.77 4.13 1.26
N THR A 196 -4.97 3.74 0.83
CA THR A 196 -6.21 4.51 1.05
C THR A 196 -6.83 4.39 2.46
N TYR A 197 -6.20 3.67 3.39
CA TYR A 197 -6.70 3.57 4.76
C TYR A 197 -6.61 4.91 5.50
N ILE A 198 -5.57 5.71 5.28
CA ILE A 198 -5.47 7.07 5.83
C ILE A 198 -6.52 8.03 5.24
N SER A 199 -6.93 7.82 3.98
CA SER A 199 -8.05 8.55 3.36
C SER A 199 -9.40 8.14 3.95
N THR A 200 -9.55 6.87 4.30
CA THR A 200 -10.73 6.37 5.04
C THR A 200 -10.78 6.99 6.44
N MET A 201 -9.63 7.05 7.14
CA MET A 201 -9.51 7.72 8.44
C MET A 201 -9.88 9.21 8.34
N HIS A 202 -9.40 9.93 7.33
CA HIS A 202 -9.78 11.34 7.08
C HIS A 202 -11.31 11.51 7.03
N TYR A 203 -12.00 10.74 6.19
CA TYR A 203 -13.44 10.89 6.06
C TYR A 203 -14.20 10.48 7.32
N ALA A 204 -13.74 9.45 8.02
CA ALA A 204 -14.35 9.03 9.27
C ALA A 204 -14.14 10.06 10.39
N MET A 205 -12.97 10.68 10.46
CA MET A 205 -12.69 11.80 11.38
C MET A 205 -13.56 13.01 11.07
N GLU A 206 -13.72 13.36 9.79
CA GLU A 206 -14.60 14.46 9.37
C GLU A 206 -16.06 14.18 9.74
N ALA A 207 -16.56 12.98 9.44
CA ALA A 207 -17.92 12.59 9.81
C ALA A 207 -18.11 12.58 11.34
N ALA A 208 -17.10 12.15 12.10
CA ALA A 208 -17.13 12.18 13.56
C ALA A 208 -17.21 13.62 14.09
N ALA A 209 -16.42 14.53 13.52
CA ALA A 209 -16.42 15.96 13.87
C ALA A 209 -17.80 16.59 13.63
N GLU A 210 -18.38 16.38 12.44
CA GLU A 210 -19.69 16.92 12.06
C GLU A 210 -20.86 16.39 12.91
N ASN A 211 -20.72 15.21 13.52
CA ASN A 211 -21.75 14.56 14.31
C ASN A 211 -21.45 14.59 15.83
N ASN A 212 -20.40 15.30 16.26
CA ASN A 212 -19.96 15.37 17.66
C ASN A 212 -19.68 13.99 18.28
N ILE A 213 -19.12 13.07 17.50
CA ILE A 213 -18.76 11.73 17.94
C ILE A 213 -17.26 11.69 18.27
N PRO A 214 -16.87 11.27 19.49
CA PRO A 214 -15.47 11.02 19.81
C PRO A 214 -14.83 10.02 18.85
N PHE A 215 -13.57 10.27 18.49
CA PHE A 215 -12.80 9.44 17.59
C PHE A 215 -11.54 8.94 18.29
N MET A 216 -11.36 7.63 18.35
CA MET A 216 -10.21 6.99 18.96
C MET A 216 -9.35 6.30 17.91
N VAL A 217 -8.04 6.52 17.93
CA VAL A 217 -7.07 5.78 17.10
C VAL A 217 -6.27 4.84 17.99
N LEU A 218 -6.29 3.55 17.68
CA LEU A 218 -5.39 2.56 18.25
C LEU A 218 -4.16 2.50 17.35
N ASP A 219 -3.07 3.12 17.79
CA ASP A 219 -1.94 3.36 16.89
C ASP A 219 -1.15 2.07 16.60
N ARG A 220 -0.55 2.03 15.40
CA ARG A 220 0.20 0.88 14.87
C ARG A 220 1.50 1.34 14.21
N PRO A 221 2.53 0.45 14.14
CA PRO A 221 3.81 0.83 13.56
C PRO A 221 3.66 1.20 12.09
N ASN A 222 4.39 2.22 11.64
CA ASN A 222 4.57 2.47 10.22
C ASN A 222 5.79 1.65 9.73
N PRO A 223 5.63 0.65 8.85
CA PRO A 223 6.76 -0.14 8.34
C PRO A 223 7.74 0.67 7.49
N ASN A 224 7.30 1.82 6.96
CA ASN A 224 8.11 2.82 6.26
C ASN A 224 8.35 4.08 7.14
N GLY A 225 8.19 3.99 8.46
CA GLY A 225 8.20 5.13 9.39
C GLY A 225 9.50 5.93 9.42
N ARG A 226 10.63 5.30 9.05
CA ARG A 226 11.94 5.94 8.94
C ARG A 226 12.09 6.87 7.73
N PHE A 227 11.19 6.76 6.74
CA PHE A 227 11.34 7.45 5.45
C PHE A 227 10.38 8.64 5.33
N ILE A 228 10.95 9.77 4.92
CA ILE A 228 10.21 10.95 4.44
C ILE A 228 10.76 11.27 3.05
N ALA A 229 10.00 10.90 2.01
CA ALA A 229 10.51 10.94 0.63
C ALA A 229 9.41 11.08 -0.44
N GLY A 230 9.81 11.59 -1.60
CA GLY A 230 8.96 11.81 -2.77
C GLY A 230 8.19 13.14 -2.74
N PRO A 231 7.53 13.52 -3.85
CA PRO A 231 6.83 14.80 -3.95
C PRO A 231 5.73 14.95 -2.89
N VAL A 232 5.62 16.13 -2.30
CA VAL A 232 4.49 16.52 -1.44
C VAL A 232 3.26 16.76 -2.31
N LEU A 233 2.09 16.30 -1.86
CA LEU A 233 0.84 16.45 -2.61
C LEU A 233 0.44 17.92 -2.79
N GLU A 234 0.19 18.29 -4.04
CA GLU A 234 -0.43 19.54 -4.46
C GLU A 234 -1.96 19.41 -4.52
N ARG A 235 -2.66 20.47 -4.12
CA ARG A 235 -4.11 20.48 -3.97
C ARG A 235 -4.85 20.20 -5.28
N GLU A 236 -4.26 20.62 -6.39
CA GLU A 236 -4.80 20.48 -7.75
C GLU A 236 -4.97 19.03 -8.18
N VAL A 237 -4.24 18.10 -7.57
CA VAL A 237 -4.30 16.65 -7.86
C VAL A 237 -4.78 15.83 -6.68
N GLN A 238 -5.34 16.48 -5.65
CA GLN A 238 -5.95 15.82 -4.50
C GLN A 238 -7.06 14.84 -4.93
N SER A 239 -7.06 13.65 -4.33
CA SER A 239 -8.05 12.61 -4.61
C SER A 239 -8.09 11.56 -3.49
N PHE A 240 -8.88 10.49 -3.64
CA PHE A 240 -8.94 9.44 -2.61
C PHE A 240 -7.60 8.70 -2.40
N VAL A 241 -6.69 8.72 -3.38
CA VAL A 241 -5.32 8.16 -3.26
C VAL A 241 -4.31 9.21 -2.79
N GLY A 242 -4.77 10.35 -2.29
CA GLY A 242 -3.93 11.42 -1.78
C GLY A 242 -4.80 12.58 -1.28
N MET A 243 -5.12 12.57 0.01
CA MET A 243 -6.04 13.54 0.62
C MET A 243 -5.35 14.73 1.27
N HIS A 244 -4.05 14.61 1.59
CA HIS A 244 -3.33 15.55 2.45
C HIS A 244 -2.02 15.99 1.81
N PRO A 245 -1.55 17.23 2.05
CA PRO A 245 -0.26 17.75 1.55
C PRO A 245 0.93 17.09 2.29
N ILE A 246 1.06 15.78 2.11
CA ILE A 246 2.11 14.92 2.67
C ILE A 246 2.93 14.31 1.51
N PRO A 247 4.21 13.97 1.72
CA PRO A 247 5.02 13.30 0.71
C PRO A 247 4.58 11.84 0.47
N VAL A 248 5.13 11.20 -0.55
CA VAL A 248 4.80 9.81 -0.92
C VAL A 248 5.02 8.86 0.26
N GLN A 249 6.21 8.89 0.86
CA GLN A 249 6.47 8.28 2.16
C GLN A 249 6.47 9.40 3.21
N HIS A 250 5.53 9.33 4.15
CA HIS A 250 5.23 10.45 5.05
C HIS A 250 5.86 10.34 6.45
N GLY A 251 6.45 9.19 6.81
CA GLY A 251 7.15 8.98 8.09
C GLY A 251 6.28 8.98 9.35
N LEU A 252 4.97 9.22 9.23
CA LEU A 252 4.03 9.26 10.36
C LEU A 252 3.33 7.92 10.59
N THR A 253 3.02 7.57 11.84
CA THR A 253 2.02 6.54 12.16
C THR A 253 0.61 7.07 11.87
N VAL A 254 -0.40 6.19 11.90
CA VAL A 254 -1.79 6.61 11.74
C VAL A 254 -2.26 7.51 12.89
N GLY A 255 -1.75 7.29 14.11
CA GLY A 255 -2.01 8.14 15.27
C GLY A 255 -1.46 9.55 15.12
N GLU A 256 -0.20 9.70 14.71
CA GLU A 256 0.41 11.01 14.47
C GLU A 256 -0.24 11.72 13.28
N LEU A 257 -0.57 10.99 12.21
CA LEU A 257 -1.28 11.57 11.07
C LEU A 257 -2.69 12.02 11.47
N ALA A 258 -3.40 11.31 12.35
CA ALA A 258 -4.69 11.78 12.86
C ALA A 258 -4.54 13.08 13.69
N LEU A 259 -3.48 13.20 14.50
CA LEU A 259 -3.18 14.44 15.21
C LEU A 259 -2.90 15.59 14.23
N MET A 260 -2.11 15.32 13.18
CA MET A 260 -1.80 16.29 12.14
C MET A 260 -3.03 16.72 11.33
N ILE A 261 -3.89 15.78 10.92
CA ILE A 261 -5.15 16.06 10.21
C ILE A 261 -6.01 17.04 11.03
N LYS A 262 -6.11 16.82 12.35
CA LYS A 262 -6.85 17.71 13.24
C LYS A 262 -6.15 19.06 13.41
N GLY A 263 -4.84 19.06 13.70
CA GLY A 263 -4.07 20.26 14.02
C GLY A 263 -3.92 21.22 12.85
N GLU A 264 -3.69 20.69 11.64
CA GLU A 264 -3.60 21.45 10.40
C GLU A 264 -4.99 21.78 9.79
N GLN A 265 -6.08 21.45 10.49
CA GLN A 265 -7.45 21.70 10.06
C GLN A 265 -7.80 21.14 8.66
N TRP A 266 -7.32 19.93 8.35
CA TRP A 266 -7.53 19.32 7.03
C TRP A 266 -8.92 18.70 6.82
N ILE A 267 -9.78 18.72 7.82
CA ILE A 267 -11.16 18.24 7.78
C ILE A 267 -12.12 19.36 8.18
N ALA A 268 -13.36 19.29 7.69
CA ALA A 268 -14.41 20.17 8.16
C ALA A 268 -14.63 19.99 9.68
N GLN A 269 -14.81 21.12 10.39
CA GLN A 269 -15.07 21.14 11.83
C GLN A 269 -13.97 20.46 12.68
N ALA A 270 -12.70 20.47 12.22
CA ALA A 270 -11.58 19.83 12.92
C ALA A 270 -11.48 20.18 14.41
N GLU A 271 -11.78 21.42 14.79
CA GLU A 271 -11.75 21.89 16.18
C GLU A 271 -12.76 21.16 17.08
N ALA A 272 -13.91 20.77 16.54
CA ALA A 272 -14.96 20.04 17.25
C ALA A 272 -14.62 18.55 17.46
N LEU A 273 -13.66 18.01 16.70
CA LEU A 273 -13.30 16.59 16.79
C LEU A 273 -12.67 16.26 18.15
N GLN A 274 -13.36 15.44 18.93
CA GLN A 274 -12.80 14.87 20.16
C GLN A 274 -11.91 13.67 19.82
N LEU A 275 -10.67 13.94 19.44
CA LEU A 275 -9.67 12.94 19.06
C LEU A 275 -8.90 12.40 20.27
N LYS A 276 -8.79 11.07 20.38
CA LYS A 276 -7.94 10.37 21.34
C LYS A 276 -7.06 9.37 20.61
N VAL A 277 -5.73 9.48 20.76
CA VAL A 277 -4.80 8.45 20.30
C VAL A 277 -4.38 7.58 21.48
N ILE A 278 -4.37 6.26 21.29
CA ILE A 278 -3.72 5.31 22.19
C ILE A 278 -2.35 5.01 21.56
N PRO A 279 -1.28 5.69 22.02
CA PRO A 279 0.05 5.54 21.43
C PRO A 279 0.61 4.15 21.70
N MET A 280 1.50 3.69 20.84
CA MET A 280 2.30 2.49 21.09
C MET A 280 3.28 2.71 22.24
N GLN A 281 3.80 1.61 22.79
CA GLN A 281 4.90 1.64 23.75
C GLN A 281 6.21 1.24 23.06
N GLN A 282 7.33 1.80 23.49
CA GLN A 282 8.67 1.38 23.05
C GLN A 282 8.84 1.31 21.51
N TYR A 283 8.17 2.20 20.78
CA TYR A 283 8.35 2.37 19.34
C TYR A 283 9.20 3.60 19.07
N HIS A 284 10.12 3.50 18.12
CA HIS A 284 10.81 4.62 17.50
C HIS A 284 10.80 4.42 15.98
N LYS A 285 10.99 5.51 15.22
CA LYS A 285 10.77 5.54 13.76
C LYS A 285 11.62 4.55 12.97
N ASP A 286 12.83 4.27 13.45
CA ASP A 286 13.80 3.42 12.77
C ASP A 286 13.61 1.92 13.02
N MET A 287 12.69 1.53 13.92
CA MET A 287 12.42 0.11 14.17
C MET A 287 11.94 -0.59 12.90
N ALA A 288 12.52 -1.76 12.61
CA ALA A 288 11.97 -2.67 11.64
C ALA A 288 10.64 -3.25 12.16
N TYR A 289 9.64 -3.34 11.29
CA TYR A 289 8.36 -3.95 11.60
C TYR A 289 7.86 -4.79 10.42
N SER A 290 7.88 -6.11 10.60
CA SER A 290 7.25 -7.07 9.69
C SER A 290 5.79 -7.23 10.06
N LEU A 291 4.90 -7.07 9.08
CA LEU A 291 3.46 -7.10 9.34
C LEU A 291 3.01 -8.55 9.60
N PRO A 292 2.28 -8.83 10.69
CA PRO A 292 1.82 -10.20 10.99
C PRO A 292 0.70 -10.68 10.07
N VAL A 293 0.01 -9.74 9.42
CA VAL A 293 -1.09 -9.99 8.48
C VAL A 293 -0.88 -9.10 7.27
N ALA A 294 -0.96 -9.67 6.07
CA ALA A 294 -0.85 -8.92 4.83
C ALA A 294 -1.94 -7.81 4.78
N PRO A 295 -1.56 -6.54 4.58
CA PRO A 295 -2.51 -5.43 4.64
C PRO A 295 -3.41 -5.35 3.40
N SER A 296 -2.96 -5.92 2.28
CA SER A 296 -3.76 -6.17 1.07
C SER A 296 -3.30 -7.44 0.36
N PRO A 297 -4.14 -8.04 -0.51
CA PRO A 297 -3.77 -9.22 -1.28
C PRO A 297 -2.52 -9.05 -2.17
N ASN A 298 -2.19 -7.83 -2.59
CA ASN A 298 -1.04 -7.54 -3.43
C ASN A 298 0.18 -7.01 -2.66
N LEU A 299 0.09 -6.88 -1.33
CA LEU A 299 1.24 -6.58 -0.47
C LEU A 299 1.49 -7.77 0.47
N PRO A 300 1.88 -8.94 -0.06
CA PRO A 300 1.89 -10.18 0.70
C PRO A 300 3.05 -10.28 1.71
N ASN A 301 4.09 -9.45 1.57
CA ASN A 301 5.32 -9.55 2.36
C ASN A 301 6.05 -8.20 2.48
N ASP A 302 7.08 -8.16 3.32
CA ASP A 302 7.88 -6.95 3.59
C ASP A 302 8.56 -6.37 2.35
N ASN A 303 8.97 -7.23 1.39
CA ASN A 303 9.58 -6.76 0.15
C ASN A 303 8.57 -5.99 -0.72
N ALA A 304 7.35 -6.51 -0.87
CA ALA A 304 6.28 -5.83 -1.58
C ALA A 304 5.93 -4.48 -0.91
N ILE A 305 5.86 -4.44 0.42
CA ILE A 305 5.60 -3.22 1.20
C ILE A 305 6.70 -2.18 0.98
N ARG A 306 7.97 -2.60 0.99
CA ARG A 306 9.12 -1.72 0.74
C ARG A 306 9.10 -1.16 -0.68
N MET A 307 8.79 -1.99 -1.67
CA MET A 307 8.77 -1.61 -3.09
C MET A 307 7.55 -0.79 -3.49
N TYR A 308 6.46 -0.87 -2.71
CA TYR A 308 5.17 -0.25 -3.01
C TYR A 308 5.28 1.25 -3.29
N ALA A 309 6.04 1.99 -2.49
CA ALA A 309 6.20 3.44 -2.65
C ALA A 309 6.75 3.83 -4.04
N SER A 310 7.69 3.04 -4.57
CA SER A 310 8.37 3.32 -5.83
C SER A 310 7.59 2.73 -7.03
N LEU A 311 7.13 1.48 -6.91
CA LEU A 311 6.51 0.77 -8.03
C LEU A 311 5.05 1.17 -8.27
N CYS A 312 4.32 1.67 -7.27
CA CYS A 312 2.91 2.03 -7.47
C CYS A 312 2.72 3.17 -8.48
N LEU A 313 3.73 4.03 -8.71
CA LEU A 313 3.69 5.03 -9.79
C LEU A 313 3.57 4.43 -11.19
N LEU A 314 3.90 3.14 -11.34
CA LEU A 314 3.73 2.41 -12.59
C LEU A 314 2.30 1.88 -12.77
N GLU A 315 1.39 2.01 -11.81
CA GLU A 315 0.00 1.56 -12.01
C GLU A 315 -0.69 2.19 -13.24
N PRO A 316 -0.64 3.51 -13.47
CA PRO A 316 -1.19 4.17 -14.66
C PRO A 316 -0.24 4.14 -15.88
N THR A 317 0.56 3.09 -16.03
CA THR A 317 1.46 2.90 -17.18
C THR A 317 1.20 1.56 -17.87
N THR A 318 1.92 1.27 -18.95
CA THR A 318 1.90 -0.03 -19.62
C THR A 318 2.74 -1.09 -18.90
N VAL A 319 3.56 -0.72 -17.92
CA VAL A 319 4.45 -1.64 -17.19
C VAL A 319 3.68 -2.43 -16.14
N SER A 320 3.80 -3.75 -16.17
CA SER A 320 3.31 -4.64 -15.10
C SER A 320 4.20 -4.53 -13.87
N ILE A 321 3.56 -4.39 -12.71
CA ILE A 321 4.18 -4.43 -11.38
C ILE A 321 3.98 -5.79 -10.70
N GLY A 322 3.58 -6.82 -11.45
CA GLY A 322 3.40 -8.19 -10.93
C GLY A 322 2.02 -8.51 -10.33
N ARG A 323 1.02 -7.64 -10.50
CA ARG A 323 -0.37 -8.03 -10.21
C ARG A 323 -0.74 -9.21 -11.11
N GLY A 324 -1.39 -10.24 -10.55
CA GLY A 324 -1.72 -11.48 -11.26
C GLY A 324 -0.59 -12.51 -11.33
N THR A 325 0.48 -12.33 -10.54
CA THR A 325 1.62 -13.25 -10.44
C THR A 325 1.97 -13.52 -8.98
N ASP A 326 2.99 -14.34 -8.72
CA ASP A 326 3.54 -14.55 -7.38
C ASP A 326 4.40 -13.37 -6.86
N TYR A 327 4.58 -12.32 -7.67
CA TYR A 327 5.46 -11.19 -7.40
C TYR A 327 4.76 -9.81 -7.44
N PRO A 328 3.57 -9.62 -6.84
CA PRO A 328 2.92 -8.32 -6.83
C PRO A 328 3.78 -7.30 -6.09
N PHE A 329 3.95 -6.13 -6.71
CA PHE A 329 4.87 -5.07 -6.31
C PHE A 329 6.32 -5.53 -6.08
N GLN A 330 6.75 -6.57 -6.80
CA GLN A 330 8.09 -7.13 -6.68
C GLN A 330 8.66 -7.48 -8.05
N MET A 331 8.17 -6.84 -9.12
CA MET A 331 8.70 -7.00 -10.46
C MET A 331 8.38 -5.81 -11.36
N LEU A 332 9.12 -5.70 -12.46
CA LEU A 332 8.84 -4.86 -13.62
C LEU A 332 8.67 -5.79 -14.82
N GLY A 333 7.52 -5.75 -15.51
CA GLY A 333 7.24 -6.62 -16.65
C GLY A 333 6.63 -5.88 -17.82
N HIS A 334 7.09 -6.18 -19.04
CA HIS A 334 6.53 -5.63 -20.28
C HIS A 334 6.98 -6.49 -21.48
N PRO A 335 6.16 -6.71 -22.53
CA PRO A 335 6.57 -7.49 -23.71
C PRO A 335 7.90 -7.05 -24.35
N GLY A 336 8.14 -5.73 -24.37
CA GLY A 336 9.38 -5.11 -24.86
C GLY A 336 10.43 -4.78 -23.79
N LEU A 337 10.34 -5.30 -22.57
CA LEU A 337 11.23 -4.90 -21.47
C LEU A 337 12.71 -5.07 -21.79
N SER A 338 13.07 -6.18 -22.45
CA SER A 338 14.45 -6.47 -22.89
C SER A 338 15.01 -5.42 -23.84
N ASP A 339 14.16 -4.81 -24.68
CA ASP A 339 14.55 -3.78 -25.62
C ASP A 339 14.63 -2.40 -24.96
N TYR A 340 13.84 -2.17 -23.91
CA TYR A 340 13.80 -0.90 -23.20
C TYR A 340 14.95 -0.77 -22.20
N LEU A 341 15.33 -1.86 -21.54
CA LEU A 341 16.40 -1.88 -20.54
C LEU A 341 17.46 -2.95 -20.88
N PRO A 342 18.18 -2.84 -22.01
CA PRO A 342 19.08 -3.89 -22.49
C PRO A 342 20.26 -4.15 -21.55
N GLU A 343 20.77 -3.13 -20.86
CA GLU A 343 21.85 -3.32 -19.88
C GLU A 343 21.37 -4.03 -18.63
N LEU A 344 20.16 -3.72 -18.16
CA LEU A 344 19.54 -4.42 -17.05
C LEU A 344 19.26 -5.88 -17.41
N ALA A 345 18.80 -6.14 -18.63
CA ALA A 345 18.58 -7.49 -19.14
C ALA A 345 19.87 -8.32 -19.31
N LYS A 346 21.03 -7.67 -19.45
CA LYS A 346 22.36 -8.33 -19.48
C LYS A 346 22.91 -8.59 -18.09
N GLN A 347 22.68 -7.67 -17.15
CA GLN A 347 23.18 -7.75 -15.78
C GLN A 347 22.35 -8.70 -14.93
N ASP A 348 21.03 -8.62 -15.06
CA ASP A 348 20.07 -9.44 -14.35
C ASP A 348 19.34 -10.37 -15.32
N LYS A 349 19.23 -11.63 -14.93
CA LYS A 349 18.39 -12.58 -15.68
C LYS A 349 16.93 -12.15 -15.58
N LEU A 350 16.35 -11.77 -16.72
CA LEU A 350 14.91 -11.62 -16.88
C LEU A 350 14.25 -13.00 -16.90
N ASP A 351 13.16 -13.11 -16.15
CA ASP A 351 12.31 -14.28 -16.14
C ASP A 351 11.11 -14.02 -17.07
N ASN A 352 10.59 -15.06 -17.70
CA ASN A 352 9.32 -14.98 -18.42
C ASN A 352 8.20 -15.31 -17.45
N ILE A 353 7.27 -14.37 -17.27
CA ILE A 353 6.18 -14.49 -16.31
C ILE A 353 4.87 -14.17 -17.03
N THR A 354 3.85 -15.00 -16.84
CA THR A 354 2.51 -14.80 -17.38
C THR A 354 1.56 -14.33 -16.28
N PRO A 355 1.11 -13.05 -16.27
CA PRO A 355 0.08 -12.59 -15.36
C PRO A 355 -1.27 -13.25 -15.66
N ILE A 356 -1.94 -13.76 -14.64
CA ILE A 356 -3.27 -14.38 -14.74
C ILE A 356 -4.29 -13.61 -13.92
N SER A 357 -5.56 -13.67 -14.33
CA SER A 357 -6.65 -13.10 -13.55
C SER A 357 -6.78 -13.83 -12.20
N LEU A 358 -6.60 -13.08 -11.12
CA LEU A 358 -6.84 -13.51 -9.75
C LEU A 358 -8.03 -12.71 -9.21
N PRO A 359 -9.26 -13.25 -9.19
CA PRO A 359 -10.47 -12.47 -8.89
C PRO A 359 -10.38 -11.63 -7.62
N GLU A 360 -9.71 -12.15 -6.59
CA GLU A 360 -9.60 -11.50 -5.29
C GLU A 360 -8.44 -10.49 -5.16
N SER A 361 -7.50 -10.44 -6.09
CA SER A 361 -6.31 -9.58 -5.93
C SER A 361 -6.00 -8.77 -7.19
N ALA A 362 -6.17 -9.37 -8.36
CA ALA A 362 -5.91 -8.77 -9.65
C ALA A 362 -6.87 -9.37 -10.69
N PRO A 363 -8.15 -8.93 -10.74
CA PRO A 363 -9.14 -9.48 -11.67
C PRO A 363 -8.89 -9.14 -13.14
N SER A 364 -8.02 -8.17 -13.41
CA SER A 364 -7.64 -7.75 -14.76
C SER A 364 -6.21 -7.21 -14.75
N PRO A 365 -5.19 -8.08 -14.57
CA PRO A 365 -3.80 -7.64 -14.54
C PRO A 365 -3.34 -7.15 -15.91
N LYS A 366 -2.29 -6.33 -15.95
CA LYS A 366 -1.68 -5.91 -17.21
C LYS A 366 -1.04 -7.11 -17.90
N TRP A 367 -1.17 -7.15 -19.23
CA TRP A 367 -0.66 -8.26 -20.05
C TRP A 367 -1.20 -9.62 -19.62
N GLN A 368 -2.47 -9.67 -19.21
CA GLN A 368 -3.13 -10.91 -18.82
C GLN A 368 -2.99 -11.98 -19.91
N ASP A 369 -2.62 -13.18 -19.50
CA ASP A 369 -2.46 -14.38 -20.34
C ASP A 369 -1.38 -14.23 -21.44
N ILE A 370 -0.49 -13.24 -21.31
CA ILE A 370 0.66 -13.02 -22.19
C ILE A 370 1.95 -13.28 -21.40
N ASP A 371 2.81 -14.15 -21.93
CA ASP A 371 4.13 -14.39 -21.37
C ASP A 371 5.04 -13.18 -21.64
N ILE A 372 5.47 -12.49 -20.58
CA ILE A 372 6.24 -11.24 -20.69
C ILE A 372 7.62 -11.38 -20.03
N PRO A 373 8.68 -10.80 -20.63
CA PRO A 373 9.94 -10.61 -19.94
C PRO A 373 9.74 -9.72 -18.70
N ALA A 374 10.31 -10.16 -17.59
CA ALA A 374 10.14 -9.55 -16.29
C ALA A 374 11.43 -9.54 -15.48
N LEU A 375 11.74 -8.39 -14.88
CA LEU A 375 12.74 -8.28 -13.83
C LEU A 375 12.06 -8.47 -12.49
N THR A 376 12.37 -9.55 -11.78
CA THR A 376 11.93 -9.73 -10.39
C THR A 376 12.86 -8.95 -9.43
N LEU A 377 12.25 -8.17 -8.55
CA LEU A 377 12.91 -7.28 -7.58
C LEU A 377 12.84 -7.90 -6.18
N THR A 378 13.38 -9.12 -6.05
CA THR A 378 13.43 -9.82 -4.76
C THR A 378 14.54 -9.26 -3.86
N GLN A 379 14.45 -9.48 -2.55
CA GLN A 379 15.51 -9.08 -1.61
C GLN A 379 16.90 -9.57 -2.03
N THR A 380 17.00 -10.81 -2.52
CA THR A 380 18.25 -11.40 -2.97
C THR A 380 18.82 -10.72 -4.22
N LYS A 381 17.96 -10.30 -5.16
CA LYS A 381 18.39 -9.59 -6.38
C LYS A 381 18.76 -8.12 -6.09
N MET A 382 18.05 -7.48 -5.16
CA MET A 382 18.27 -6.07 -4.82
C MET A 382 19.36 -5.84 -3.76
N GLY A 383 19.90 -6.89 -3.14
CA GLY A 383 20.94 -6.78 -2.12
C GLY A 383 20.57 -5.91 -0.91
N ASN A 384 19.28 -5.76 -0.60
CA ASN A 384 18.73 -4.82 0.39
C ASN A 384 19.10 -3.32 0.16
N THR A 385 19.50 -2.94 -1.05
CA THR A 385 20.03 -1.59 -1.33
C THR A 385 18.97 -0.50 -1.46
N LEU A 386 17.69 -0.86 -1.68
CA LEU A 386 16.63 0.12 -1.78
C LEU A 386 16.20 0.62 -0.41
N GLU A 387 16.61 1.84 -0.07
CA GLU A 387 16.15 2.60 1.07
C GLU A 387 15.21 3.72 0.61
N GLY A 388 13.94 3.65 1.02
CA GLY A 388 12.95 4.70 0.72
C GLY A 388 12.37 4.65 -0.71
N PHE A 389 12.10 5.84 -1.25
CA PHE A 389 11.43 6.07 -2.52
C PHE A 389 12.45 6.25 -3.66
N ASN A 390 12.25 5.55 -4.78
CA ASN A 390 13.16 5.54 -5.91
C ASN A 390 12.41 5.73 -7.23
N LEU A 391 12.92 6.65 -8.05
CA LEU A 391 12.36 6.97 -9.37
C LEU A 391 13.16 6.43 -10.55
N THR A 392 14.28 5.77 -10.31
CA THR A 392 15.20 5.28 -11.35
C THR A 392 14.47 4.43 -12.38
N TRP A 393 13.61 3.49 -11.95
CA TRP A 393 12.88 2.62 -12.89
C TRP A 393 11.82 3.36 -13.69
N VAL A 394 11.06 4.26 -13.06
CA VAL A 394 10.07 5.09 -13.76
C VAL A 394 10.77 5.93 -14.83
N TYR A 395 11.86 6.60 -14.45
CA TYR A 395 12.66 7.45 -15.33
C TYR A 395 13.25 6.66 -16.51
N GLN A 396 13.97 5.57 -16.22
CA GLN A 396 14.65 4.78 -17.25
C GLN A 396 13.66 4.16 -18.25
N ILE A 397 12.57 3.56 -17.77
CA ILE A 397 11.59 2.93 -18.65
C ILE A 397 10.83 3.99 -19.46
N TYR A 398 10.45 5.11 -18.84
CA TYR A 398 9.78 6.22 -19.53
C TYR A 398 10.63 6.69 -20.73
N HIS A 399 11.91 7.02 -20.50
CA HIS A 399 12.79 7.51 -21.55
C HIS A 399 13.12 6.46 -22.61
N ALA A 400 13.30 5.20 -22.22
CA ALA A 400 13.55 4.12 -23.17
C ALA A 400 12.33 3.87 -24.08
N MET A 401 11.11 3.87 -23.53
CA MET A 401 9.89 3.66 -24.29
C MET A 401 9.59 4.85 -25.22
N THR A 402 9.72 6.07 -24.72
CA THR A 402 9.49 7.29 -25.52
C THR A 402 10.49 7.44 -26.66
N ALA A 403 11.78 7.10 -26.44
CA ALA A 403 12.78 7.06 -27.52
C ALA A 403 12.46 6.05 -28.63
N GLN A 404 11.61 5.05 -28.35
CA GLN A 404 11.13 4.05 -29.31
C GLN A 404 9.68 4.31 -29.76
N GLU A 405 9.16 5.51 -29.51
CA GLU A 405 7.78 5.92 -29.85
C GLU A 405 6.70 4.99 -29.27
N LYS A 406 6.97 4.43 -28.08
CA LYS A 406 6.04 3.56 -27.35
C LYS A 406 5.32 4.32 -26.24
N ALA A 407 4.01 4.06 -26.11
CA ALA A 407 3.20 4.62 -25.05
C ALA A 407 3.60 4.03 -23.68
N PHE A 408 3.95 4.90 -22.74
CA PHE A 408 4.24 4.53 -21.36
C PHE A 408 3.06 4.83 -20.43
N ILE A 409 2.64 6.10 -20.31
CA ILE A 409 1.52 6.52 -19.45
C ILE A 409 0.19 6.18 -20.13
N THR A 410 -0.69 5.46 -19.43
CA THR A 410 -2.05 5.14 -19.89
C THR A 410 -3.11 6.08 -19.30
N SER A 411 -2.78 6.79 -18.22
CA SER A 411 -3.64 7.81 -17.61
C SER A 411 -2.81 8.89 -16.91
N GLU A 412 -2.64 10.04 -17.57
CA GLU A 412 -1.92 11.20 -17.01
C GLU A 412 -2.54 11.66 -15.69
N SER A 413 -3.87 11.81 -15.64
CA SER A 413 -4.56 12.24 -14.42
C SER A 413 -4.32 11.28 -13.25
N PHE A 414 -4.26 9.96 -13.49
CA PHE A 414 -4.02 9.02 -12.40
C PHE A 414 -2.55 8.97 -12.00
N PHE A 415 -1.62 9.12 -12.96
CA PHE A 415 -0.20 9.28 -12.67
C PHE A 415 0.05 10.50 -11.79
N ASP A 416 -0.49 11.66 -12.17
CA ASP A 416 -0.34 12.91 -11.42
C ASP A 416 -0.95 12.81 -10.01
N LYS A 417 -2.07 12.08 -9.83
CA LYS A 417 -2.69 11.81 -8.52
C LYS A 417 -1.81 10.93 -7.62
N LEU A 418 -1.17 9.90 -8.16
CA LEU A 418 -0.27 9.03 -7.39
C LEU A 418 1.04 9.76 -7.05
N ALA A 419 1.63 10.46 -8.03
CA ALA A 419 2.81 11.29 -7.84
C ALA A 419 2.55 12.43 -6.85
N GLY A 420 1.32 12.94 -6.84
CA GLY A 420 0.88 14.06 -6.01
C GLY A 420 1.24 15.43 -6.58
N THR A 421 1.75 15.48 -7.80
CA THR A 421 2.03 16.71 -8.53
C THR A 421 1.99 16.39 -10.02
N LYS A 422 1.67 17.38 -10.85
CA LYS A 422 1.86 17.29 -12.30
C LYS A 422 3.33 17.43 -12.70
N ARG A 423 4.12 18.11 -11.87
CA ARG A 423 5.52 18.45 -12.14
C ARG A 423 6.36 17.23 -12.50
N LEU A 424 6.16 16.10 -11.82
CA LEU A 424 6.93 14.88 -12.10
C LEU A 424 6.72 14.40 -13.54
N ARG A 425 5.48 14.33 -14.02
CA ARG A 425 5.19 13.94 -15.41
C ARG A 425 5.73 14.96 -16.40
N GLU A 426 5.49 16.24 -16.14
CA GLU A 426 5.97 17.34 -17.00
C GLU A 426 7.50 17.36 -17.12
N GLN A 427 8.21 17.06 -16.04
CA GLN A 427 9.68 16.94 -16.02
C GLN A 427 10.18 15.72 -16.79
N LEU A 428 9.50 14.57 -16.68
CA LEU A 428 9.78 13.38 -17.50
C LEU A 428 9.60 13.70 -18.99
N GLU A 429 8.49 14.35 -19.35
CA GLU A 429 8.20 14.79 -20.73
C GLU A 429 9.24 15.76 -21.27
N ALA A 430 9.71 16.69 -20.44
CA ALA A 430 10.73 17.67 -20.79
C ALA A 430 12.17 17.12 -20.83
N GLY A 431 12.39 15.85 -20.44
CA GLY A 431 13.73 15.26 -20.41
C GLY A 431 14.65 15.83 -19.32
N VAL A 432 14.06 16.33 -18.23
CA VAL A 432 14.82 16.86 -17.08
C VAL A 432 15.65 15.72 -16.46
N PRO A 433 16.95 15.92 -16.18
CA PRO A 433 17.78 14.88 -15.56
C PRO A 433 17.19 14.40 -14.23
N LEU A 434 17.24 13.08 -13.97
CA LEU A 434 16.67 12.45 -12.76
C LEU A 434 17.07 13.18 -11.45
N ALA A 435 18.34 13.54 -11.30
CA ALA A 435 18.82 14.25 -10.12
C ALA A 435 18.15 15.62 -9.91
N GLU A 436 17.82 16.33 -10.99
CA GLU A 436 17.10 17.61 -10.93
C GLU A 436 15.61 17.41 -10.62
N ILE A 437 15.02 16.33 -11.12
CA ILE A 437 13.65 15.92 -10.76
C ILE A 437 13.59 15.67 -9.24
N GLU A 438 14.50 14.85 -8.71
CA GLU A 438 14.57 14.52 -7.27
C GLU A 438 14.83 15.76 -6.40
N GLN A 439 15.66 16.70 -6.89
CA GLN A 439 15.93 17.95 -6.20
C GLN A 439 14.72 18.90 -6.14
N SER A 440 13.75 18.74 -7.05
CA SER A 440 12.65 19.70 -7.23
C SER A 440 11.61 19.74 -6.11
N TRP A 441 11.52 18.69 -5.28
CA TRP A 441 10.65 18.64 -4.10
C TRP A 441 11.39 18.69 -2.77
N GLU A 442 12.72 18.84 -2.76
CA GLU A 442 13.48 18.85 -1.50
C GLU A 442 13.08 20.02 -0.59
N ALA A 443 12.78 21.20 -1.16
CA ALA A 443 12.30 22.33 -0.39
C ALA A 443 10.94 22.05 0.29
N ASP A 444 10.04 21.34 -0.40
CA ASP A 444 8.74 20.92 0.13
C ASP A 444 8.93 19.89 1.26
N LEU A 445 9.88 18.96 1.10
CA LEU A 445 10.25 18.00 2.14
C LEU A 445 10.83 18.65 3.40
N GLN A 446 11.70 19.65 3.24
CA GLN A 446 12.27 20.40 4.37
C GLN A 446 11.20 21.22 5.11
N THR A 447 10.20 21.70 4.39
CA THR A 447 9.02 22.34 5.00
C THR A 447 8.18 21.31 5.74
N TYR A 448 7.88 20.17 5.11
CA TYR A 448 7.13 19.07 5.69
C TYR A 448 7.76 18.56 7.00
N LYS A 449 9.08 18.33 7.02
CA LYS A 449 9.82 17.89 8.22
C LYS A 449 9.67 18.86 9.40
N LYS A 450 9.44 20.14 9.17
CA LYS A 450 9.21 21.12 10.24
C LYS A 450 7.78 21.08 10.75
N ILE A 451 6.79 20.98 9.86
CA ILE A 451 5.37 21.03 10.24
C ILE A 451 4.92 19.78 10.99
N ILE A 452 5.59 18.63 10.80
CA ILE A 452 5.19 17.40 11.51
C ILE A 452 5.57 17.38 13.00
N ASN A 453 6.57 18.17 13.40
CA ASN A 453 7.16 18.11 14.74
C ASN A 453 6.14 18.18 15.90
N PRO A 454 5.10 19.05 15.88
CA PRO A 454 4.11 19.10 16.96
C PRO A 454 3.24 17.85 17.09
N TYR A 455 3.24 16.98 16.07
CA TYR A 455 2.37 15.81 15.97
C TYR A 455 3.10 14.50 16.22
N LEU A 456 4.42 14.52 16.33
CA LEU A 456 5.22 13.32 16.58
C LEU A 456 4.95 12.78 17.98
N LEU A 457 4.69 11.47 18.05
CA LEU A 457 4.48 10.73 19.30
C LEU A 457 5.70 9.87 19.66
N TYR A 458 6.59 9.63 18.70
CA TYR A 458 7.70 8.70 18.80
C TYR A 458 8.99 9.35 18.32
N PRO A 459 10.11 9.13 19.02
CA PRO A 459 11.39 9.71 18.63
C PRO A 459 11.96 9.04 17.37
N ALA A 460 12.87 9.74 16.68
CA ALA A 460 13.85 9.07 15.83
C ALA A 460 14.87 8.35 16.74
N ALA A 461 15.57 7.30 16.27
CA ALA A 461 16.49 6.54 17.11
C ALA A 461 17.67 7.36 17.67
N SER A 462 17.94 8.53 17.07
CA SER A 462 19.03 9.44 17.41
C SER A 462 18.64 10.61 18.34
N ASP A 463 17.37 10.69 18.75
CA ASP A 463 16.87 11.68 19.73
C ASP A 463 16.87 11.10 21.14
#